data_AF-A0A660ZAV0-F1
#
_entry.id   AF-A0A660ZAV0-F1
#
_cell.length_a   1.000
_cell.length_b   1.000
_cell.length_c   1.000
_cell.angle_alpha   90.00
_cell.angle_beta   90.00
_cell.angle_gamma   90.00
#
_symmetry.space_group_name_H-M   'P 1'
#
loop_
_entity.id
_entity.type
_entity.pdbx_description
1 polymer ?
#
loop_
_entity_poly.entity_id
_entity_poly.type
_entity_poly.pdbx_seq_one_letter_code
_entity_poly.pdbx_strand_id
1 'polypeptide(L)'
;MKESTKFSTSFAFISIFSVLLLGCHDQNLQEGEEQNPECHPIEIQYPQSRWPTAEVDLDEDGSAEFVMEINPWNIASANGYQSMSFNGCDEVEFTSELSDVNLQNSGSWVHGYPEIFWGNKPWNAHTATDIEVALPVKVAELEDFYVALEYDLSMPDGYPFNLAFETWLTVDSCRTNGVRAGDAEIMIWLFYQGLQPGGTLLRTDTIPMWINGRQVNEPFEVWYSPNFA
;
A
#
# COMPACT_ATOMS: atom_id res chain seq x y z
N MET A 1 32.62 31.58 10.65
CA MET A 1 31.24 32.11 10.54
C MET A 1 30.77 31.94 9.10
N LYS A 2 29.95 30.92 8.89
CA LYS A 2 28.98 30.67 7.79
C LYS A 2 28.79 29.15 7.73
N GLU A 3 28.11 28.63 8.74
CA GLU A 3 27.35 27.40 8.57
C GLU A 3 26.30 27.69 7.50
N SER A 4 26.37 26.95 6.40
CA SER A 4 25.35 26.93 5.37
C SER A 4 24.34 25.87 5.79
N THR A 5 23.43 26.23 6.68
CA THR A 5 22.25 25.39 6.95
C THR A 5 21.31 25.53 5.77
N LYS A 6 21.38 24.57 4.84
CA LYS A 6 20.34 24.37 3.84
C LYS A 6 19.22 23.60 4.51
N PHE A 7 18.18 24.30 4.93
CA PHE A 7 16.88 23.68 5.19
C PHE A 7 16.19 23.50 3.85
N SER A 8 16.00 22.24 3.44
CA SER A 8 15.07 21.88 2.38
C SER A 8 13.89 21.19 3.05
N THR A 9 12.76 21.90 3.11
CA THR A 9 11.52 21.32 3.60
C THR A 9 11.02 20.38 2.51
N SER A 10 11.08 19.10 2.80
CA SER A 10 10.63 18.05 1.91
C SER A 10 9.76 17.14 2.75
N PHE A 11 8.60 16.74 2.25
CA PHE A 11 7.77 15.76 2.93
C PHE A 11 7.70 14.53 2.04
N ALA A 12 8.10 13.38 2.57
CA ALA A 12 8.01 12.09 1.93
C ALA A 12 7.07 11.23 2.78
N PHE A 13 6.07 10.61 2.13
CA PHE A 13 5.05 9.78 2.74
C PHE A 13 5.25 8.36 2.22
N ILE A 14 5.18 7.38 3.12
CA ILE A 14 5.35 5.95 2.82
C ILE A 14 4.22 5.21 3.51
N SER A 15 3.48 4.33 2.82
CA SER A 15 2.51 3.43 3.48
C SER A 15 2.30 2.16 2.67
N ILE A 16 2.51 1.03 3.33
CA ILE A 16 3.02 -0.19 2.68
C ILE A 16 1.95 -1.18 2.22
N PHE A 17 0.62 -1.04 2.47
CA PHE A 17 -0.29 -2.14 2.10
C PHE A 17 -1.71 -1.75 1.67
N SER A 18 -2.21 -2.42 0.62
CA SER A 18 -3.62 -2.39 0.17
C SER A 18 -4.12 -3.82 -0.12
N VAL A 19 -5.38 -4.11 0.23
CA VAL A 19 -6.10 -5.40 0.08
C VAL A 19 -7.39 -5.10 -0.69
N LEU A 20 -7.92 -5.94 -1.59
CA LEU A 20 -9.22 -5.67 -2.23
C LEU A 20 -10.21 -6.85 -2.20
N LEU A 21 -11.45 -6.59 -1.81
CA LEU A 21 -12.56 -7.56 -1.80
C LEU A 21 -13.55 -7.36 -2.99
N LEU A 22 -13.56 -8.27 -4.00
CA LEU A 22 -14.63 -8.74 -4.96
C LEU A 22 -14.25 -9.27 -6.41
N GLY A 23 -14.44 -10.58 -6.70
CA GLY A 23 -13.70 -11.45 -7.66
C GLY A 23 -13.71 -11.32 -9.18
N CYS A 24 -12.56 -11.67 -9.77
CA CYS A 24 -12.34 -12.01 -11.18
C CYS A 24 -11.82 -13.44 -11.29
N HIS A 25 -12.32 -14.18 -12.29
CA HIS A 25 -11.96 -15.56 -12.54
C HIS A 25 -11.08 -15.62 -13.79
N ASP A 26 -9.86 -16.12 -13.65
CA ASP A 26 -9.16 -16.79 -14.73
C ASP A 26 -8.70 -18.16 -14.22
N GLN A 27 -8.95 -19.21 -15.00
CA GLN A 27 -8.53 -20.57 -14.68
C GLN A 27 -7.24 -20.87 -15.43
N ASN A 28 -6.20 -21.29 -14.69
CA ASN A 28 -5.41 -22.50 -14.94
C ASN A 28 -4.19 -22.50 -14.00
N LEU A 29 -4.29 -23.14 -12.83
CA LEU A 29 -3.10 -23.50 -12.05
C LEU A 29 -2.73 -24.95 -12.38
N GLN A 30 -1.54 -25.15 -12.94
CA GLN A 30 -0.89 -26.46 -13.04
C GLN A 30 0.18 -26.54 -11.95
N GLU A 31 0.10 -27.56 -11.10
CA GLU A 31 1.12 -27.84 -10.08
C GLU A 31 2.48 -28.14 -10.76
N GLY A 32 3.43 -27.23 -10.61
CA GLY A 32 4.84 -27.38 -11.01
C GLY A 32 5.73 -27.91 -9.90
N GLU A 33 6.79 -28.62 -10.26
CA GLU A 33 7.80 -29.16 -9.34
C GLU A 33 8.57 -28.05 -8.62
N GLU A 34 8.76 -28.20 -7.31
CA GLU A 34 9.52 -27.31 -6.41
C GLU A 34 10.99 -27.18 -6.87
N GLN A 35 11.25 -26.21 -7.73
CA GLN A 35 12.61 -25.77 -8.08
C GLN A 35 13.12 -24.82 -6.99
N ASN A 36 14.41 -24.93 -6.68
CA ASN A 36 15.09 -24.05 -5.73
C ASN A 36 14.98 -22.61 -6.26
N PRO A 37 14.29 -21.67 -5.58
CA PRO A 37 13.92 -20.40 -6.17
C PRO A 37 15.19 -19.60 -6.47
N GLU A 38 15.44 -19.34 -7.75
CA GLU A 38 16.35 -18.26 -8.12
C GLU A 38 15.68 -16.97 -7.64
N CYS A 39 16.38 -16.14 -6.88
CA CYS A 39 15.78 -14.89 -6.44
C CYS A 39 15.84 -13.89 -7.61
N HIS A 40 14.68 -13.39 -8.03
CA HIS A 40 14.52 -12.48 -9.17
C HIS A 40 14.37 -11.03 -8.68
N PRO A 41 15.47 -10.26 -8.56
CA PRO A 41 15.40 -8.90 -8.03
C PRO A 41 14.68 -7.97 -8.99
N ILE A 42 13.83 -7.10 -8.44
CA ILE A 42 13.07 -6.09 -9.18
C ILE A 42 13.36 -4.72 -8.58
N GLU A 43 13.48 -3.70 -9.42
CA GLU A 43 13.61 -2.31 -8.97
C GLU A 43 12.75 -1.38 -9.83
N ILE A 44 11.97 -0.52 -9.18
CA ILE A 44 11.16 0.52 -9.80
C ILE A 44 11.55 1.89 -9.23
N GLN A 45 11.54 2.93 -10.06
CA GLN A 45 11.98 4.27 -9.64
C GLN A 45 11.13 5.42 -10.19
N TYR A 46 10.88 6.40 -9.33
CA TYR A 46 10.40 7.74 -9.67
C TYR A 46 11.58 8.73 -9.62
N PRO A 47 11.76 9.66 -10.58
CA PRO A 47 10.82 10.04 -11.65
C PRO A 47 11.07 9.35 -13.00
N GLN A 48 11.86 8.27 -13.06
CA GLN A 48 12.13 7.56 -14.33
C GLN A 48 10.82 7.11 -15.01
N SER A 49 9.87 6.59 -14.21
CA SER A 49 8.47 6.46 -14.56
C SER A 49 7.62 7.41 -13.71
N ARG A 50 6.50 7.89 -14.27
CA ARG A 50 5.50 8.66 -13.52
C ARG A 50 4.72 7.78 -12.53
N TRP A 51 4.47 6.55 -12.93
CA TRP A 51 3.76 5.53 -12.16
C TRP A 51 4.64 4.28 -12.15
N PRO A 52 5.72 4.25 -11.34
CA PRO A 52 6.57 3.07 -11.24
C PRO A 52 5.78 1.96 -10.55
N THR A 53 5.64 0.85 -11.24
CA THR A 53 4.88 -0.33 -10.81
C THR A 53 5.59 -1.57 -11.35
N ALA A 54 5.63 -2.64 -10.56
CA ALA A 54 6.04 -3.96 -11.01
C ALA A 54 5.18 -5.05 -10.38
N GLU A 55 4.96 -6.11 -11.14
CA GLU A 55 4.37 -7.36 -10.69
C GLU A 55 5.50 -8.25 -10.14
N VAL A 56 5.31 -8.81 -8.96
CA VAL A 56 6.17 -9.85 -8.39
C VAL A 56 5.44 -11.18 -8.60
N ASP A 57 6.06 -12.01 -9.43
CA ASP A 57 5.62 -13.34 -9.86
C ASP A 57 6.79 -14.28 -9.50
N LEU A 58 6.69 -14.95 -8.35
CA LEU A 58 7.79 -15.69 -7.72
C LEU A 58 8.02 -17.04 -8.41
N ASP A 59 6.98 -17.63 -8.98
CA ASP A 59 7.05 -18.94 -9.64
C ASP A 59 7.06 -18.85 -11.18
N GLU A 60 7.00 -17.64 -11.73
CA GLU A 60 7.03 -17.33 -13.17
C GLU A 60 5.86 -17.98 -13.94
N ASP A 61 4.71 -18.17 -13.30
CA ASP A 61 3.53 -18.77 -13.93
C ASP A 61 2.69 -17.76 -14.76
N GLY A 62 2.99 -16.47 -14.63
CA GLY A 62 2.29 -15.37 -15.27
C GLY A 62 1.17 -14.73 -14.43
N SER A 63 1.03 -15.10 -13.16
CA SER A 63 0.11 -14.53 -12.18
C SER A 63 0.86 -14.07 -10.94
N ALA A 64 0.94 -12.76 -10.74
CA ALA A 64 1.68 -12.18 -9.61
C ALA A 64 1.06 -12.52 -8.24
N GLU A 65 1.91 -12.79 -7.24
CA GLU A 65 1.51 -12.88 -5.83
C GLU A 65 1.24 -11.49 -5.25
N PHE A 66 2.05 -10.51 -5.63
CA PHE A 66 1.84 -9.11 -5.23
C PHE A 66 2.33 -8.12 -6.28
N VAL A 67 1.78 -6.91 -6.24
CA VAL A 67 2.21 -5.78 -7.05
C VAL A 67 2.85 -4.76 -6.13
N MET A 68 3.99 -4.23 -6.54
CA MET A 68 4.69 -3.13 -5.88
C MET A 68 4.49 -1.83 -6.67
N GLU A 69 4.11 -0.74 -6.00
CA GLU A 69 3.80 0.54 -6.65
C GLU A 69 4.32 1.71 -5.80
N ILE A 70 5.15 2.60 -6.37
CA ILE A 70 5.61 3.81 -5.65
C ILE A 70 4.45 4.81 -5.44
N ASN A 71 3.44 4.77 -6.32
CA ASN A 71 2.20 5.54 -6.23
C ASN A 71 2.35 7.01 -5.74
N PRO A 72 3.10 7.86 -6.46
CA PRO A 72 3.28 9.27 -6.10
C PRO A 72 2.08 10.12 -6.55
N TRP A 73 0.86 9.69 -6.25
CA TRP A 73 -0.37 10.14 -6.92
C TRP A 73 -0.64 11.64 -6.81
N ASN A 74 -0.33 12.25 -5.67
CA ASN A 74 -0.54 13.68 -5.47
C ASN A 74 0.71 14.52 -5.75
N ILE A 75 1.84 13.94 -6.11
CA ILE A 75 3.06 14.71 -6.45
C ILE A 75 2.90 15.26 -7.87
N ALA A 76 2.87 16.57 -8.07
CA ALA A 76 2.95 17.18 -9.40
C ALA A 76 4.40 17.22 -9.90
N SER A 77 5.33 17.63 -9.03
CA SER A 77 6.76 17.65 -9.29
C SER A 77 7.55 17.57 -7.98
N ALA A 78 8.78 17.07 -8.05
CA ALA A 78 9.73 17.06 -6.96
C ALA A 78 11.15 16.99 -7.54
N ASN A 79 12.13 17.39 -6.75
CA ASN A 79 13.54 17.04 -6.94
C ASN A 79 13.84 15.72 -6.23
N GLY A 80 14.94 15.06 -6.60
CA GLY A 80 15.35 13.79 -5.99
C GLY A 80 14.67 12.58 -6.62
N TYR A 81 14.57 11.48 -5.86
CA TYR A 81 14.03 10.21 -6.35
C TYR A 81 13.27 9.44 -5.26
N GLN A 82 12.48 8.46 -5.70
CA GLN A 82 12.00 7.35 -4.89
C GLN A 82 12.40 6.05 -5.59
N SER A 83 12.84 5.06 -4.83
CA SER A 83 13.11 3.71 -5.32
C SER A 83 12.36 2.70 -4.45
N MET A 84 11.86 1.66 -5.10
CA MET A 84 11.32 0.49 -4.43
C MET A 84 11.95 -0.74 -5.07
N SER A 85 12.49 -1.64 -4.25
CA SER A 85 13.16 -2.85 -4.71
C SER A 85 12.66 -4.08 -4.00
N PHE A 86 12.47 -5.15 -4.74
CA PHE A 86 12.30 -6.50 -4.21
C PHE A 86 13.64 -7.24 -4.34
N ASN A 87 14.12 -7.87 -3.26
CA ASN A 87 15.39 -8.60 -3.27
C ASN A 87 15.35 -9.89 -4.11
N GLY A 88 14.16 -10.28 -4.56
CA GLY A 88 13.90 -11.48 -5.36
C GLY A 88 13.46 -12.69 -4.55
N CYS A 89 13.45 -12.61 -3.22
CA CYS A 89 13.08 -13.71 -2.34
C CYS A 89 11.89 -13.33 -1.43
N ASP A 90 12.06 -12.32 -0.58
CA ASP A 90 11.15 -12.08 0.55
C ASP A 90 11.14 -10.63 1.09
N GLU A 91 12.02 -9.75 0.60
CA GLU A 91 12.17 -8.40 1.17
C GLU A 91 11.85 -7.33 0.12
N VAL A 92 10.95 -6.41 0.50
CA VAL A 92 10.69 -5.18 -0.25
C VAL A 92 11.26 -4.00 0.54
N GLU A 93 12.16 -3.25 -0.09
CA GLU A 93 12.72 -2.02 0.45
C GLU A 93 12.17 -0.81 -0.31
N PHE A 94 11.85 0.26 0.42
CA PHE A 94 11.47 1.54 -0.17
C PHE A 94 12.35 2.66 0.38
N THR A 95 12.88 3.50 -0.51
CA THR A 95 13.65 4.69 -0.18
C THR A 95 13.07 5.92 -0.89
N SER A 96 12.99 7.04 -0.18
CA SER A 96 12.55 8.32 -0.75
C SER A 96 13.45 9.48 -0.32
N GLU A 97 14.09 10.11 -1.28
CA GLU A 97 14.93 11.30 -1.11
C GLU A 97 14.35 12.48 -1.91
N LEU A 98 13.05 12.70 -1.81
CA LEU A 98 12.40 13.80 -2.50
C LEU A 98 12.68 15.14 -1.82
N SER A 99 12.74 16.21 -2.63
CA SER A 99 12.72 17.59 -2.15
C SER A 99 11.90 18.53 -3.01
N ASP A 100 11.56 19.71 -2.46
CA ASP A 100 10.81 20.76 -3.17
C ASP A 100 9.51 20.23 -3.83
N VAL A 101 8.80 19.39 -3.07
CA VAL A 101 7.60 18.69 -3.57
C VAL A 101 6.46 19.69 -3.79
N ASN A 102 5.95 19.72 -5.03
CA ASN A 102 4.73 20.43 -5.38
C ASN A 102 3.61 19.42 -5.58
N LEU A 103 2.43 19.71 -5.03
CA LEU A 103 1.28 18.81 -5.09
C LEU A 103 0.36 19.13 -6.27
N GLN A 104 -0.30 18.10 -6.81
CA GLN A 104 -1.37 18.25 -7.80
C GLN A 104 -2.61 18.89 -7.16
N ASN A 105 -2.97 18.43 -5.96
CA ASN A 105 -4.05 18.95 -5.15
C ASN A 105 -3.60 19.09 -3.68
N SER A 106 -3.37 20.33 -3.23
CA SER A 106 -3.02 20.57 -1.82
C SER A 106 -4.16 20.24 -0.83
N GLY A 107 -5.40 20.14 -1.31
CA GLY A 107 -6.56 19.73 -0.50
C GLY A 107 -6.60 18.22 -0.21
N SER A 108 -5.88 17.41 -0.99
CA SER A 108 -5.78 15.95 -0.82
C SER A 108 -4.85 15.53 0.34
N TRP A 109 -4.22 16.50 1.01
CA TRP A 109 -3.40 16.35 2.22
C TRP A 109 -2.08 15.57 2.07
N VAL A 110 -2.10 14.32 1.62
CA VAL A 110 -0.90 13.45 1.50
C VAL A 110 -0.26 13.52 0.12
N HIS A 111 1.00 13.11 -0.02
CA HIS A 111 1.74 13.23 -1.28
C HIS A 111 1.59 12.01 -2.21
N GLY A 112 1.49 10.82 -1.61
CA GLY A 112 1.54 9.55 -2.31
C GLY A 112 1.34 8.41 -1.31
N TYR A 113 1.37 7.19 -1.81
CA TYR A 113 1.10 5.98 -1.02
C TYR A 113 1.93 4.80 -1.55
N PRO A 114 3.27 4.81 -1.41
CA PRO A 114 4.11 3.73 -1.93
C PRO A 114 3.84 2.43 -1.18
N GLU A 115 3.35 1.44 -1.91
CA GLU A 115 2.64 0.28 -1.39
C GLU A 115 3.06 -1.02 -2.08
N ILE A 116 2.77 -2.14 -1.42
CA ILE A 116 2.58 -3.44 -2.06
C ILE A 116 1.13 -3.88 -1.86
N PHE A 117 0.57 -4.63 -2.81
CA PHE A 117 -0.81 -5.10 -2.70
C PHE A 117 -1.03 -6.44 -3.39
N TRP A 118 -2.08 -7.15 -2.97
CA TRP A 118 -2.67 -8.27 -3.69
C TRP A 118 -4.19 -8.08 -3.81
N GLY A 119 -4.79 -8.85 -4.70
CA GLY A 119 -6.12 -8.63 -5.26
C GLY A 119 -6.06 -7.71 -6.48
N ASN A 120 -7.08 -6.88 -6.64
CA ASN A 120 -7.22 -5.96 -7.78
C ASN A 120 -7.25 -4.52 -7.28
N LYS A 121 -6.37 -3.62 -7.73
CA LYS A 121 -6.43 -2.23 -7.28
C LYS A 121 -7.46 -1.45 -8.11
N PRO A 122 -8.50 -0.82 -7.51
CA PRO A 122 -9.63 -0.29 -8.27
C PRO A 122 -9.29 0.95 -9.08
N TRP A 123 -8.14 1.57 -8.81
CA TRP A 123 -7.67 2.81 -9.41
C TRP A 123 -6.90 2.63 -10.71
N ASN A 124 -6.45 1.40 -11.00
CA ASN A 124 -5.68 1.08 -12.20
C ASN A 124 -5.99 -0.36 -12.64
N ALA A 125 -5.25 -0.88 -13.63
CA ALA A 125 -5.50 -2.21 -14.19
C ALA A 125 -4.60 -3.31 -13.58
N HIS A 126 -3.88 -3.02 -12.50
CA HIS A 126 -2.95 -3.97 -11.90
C HIS A 126 -3.64 -4.91 -10.93
N THR A 127 -3.26 -6.18 -11.02
CA THR A 127 -3.82 -7.27 -10.22
C THR A 127 -2.72 -8.23 -9.81
N ALA A 128 -2.84 -8.80 -8.61
CA ALA A 128 -2.02 -9.88 -8.10
C ALA A 128 -2.96 -10.87 -7.42
N THR A 129 -3.15 -12.05 -7.99
CA THR A 129 -4.18 -13.00 -7.53
C THR A 129 -3.62 -14.34 -7.13
N ASP A 130 -2.30 -14.54 -7.23
CA ASP A 130 -1.68 -15.80 -6.87
C ASP A 130 -1.35 -15.88 -5.37
N ILE A 131 -2.38 -15.75 -4.55
CA ILE A 131 -2.29 -15.93 -3.09
C ILE A 131 -3.48 -16.77 -2.64
N GLU A 132 -3.31 -17.56 -1.58
CA GLU A 132 -4.34 -18.44 -1.01
C GLU A 132 -5.66 -17.72 -0.73
N VAL A 133 -5.60 -16.45 -0.30
CA VAL A 133 -6.78 -15.60 -0.15
C VAL A 133 -7.21 -15.10 -1.53
N ALA A 134 -8.19 -15.81 -2.11
CA ALA A 134 -8.75 -15.51 -3.41
C ALA A 134 -9.45 -14.14 -3.42
N LEU A 135 -8.65 -13.12 -3.68
CA LEU A 135 -9.10 -11.76 -3.90
C LEU A 135 -9.11 -11.48 -5.39
N PRO A 136 -10.15 -10.81 -5.90
CA PRO A 136 -11.17 -10.17 -5.11
C PRO A 136 -12.31 -11.21 -4.72
N VAL A 137 -13.11 -11.05 -3.64
CA VAL A 137 -14.29 -11.91 -3.30
C VAL A 137 -15.40 -11.14 -2.56
N LYS A 138 -16.67 -11.59 -2.62
CA LYS A 138 -17.77 -10.95 -1.89
C LYS A 138 -17.51 -11.02 -0.40
N VAL A 139 -17.71 -9.90 0.30
CA VAL A 139 -17.57 -9.83 1.77
C VAL A 139 -18.41 -10.91 2.47
N ALA A 140 -19.61 -11.21 1.97
CA ALA A 140 -20.48 -12.24 2.54
C ALA A 140 -20.00 -13.69 2.28
N GLU A 141 -19.03 -13.87 1.39
CA GLU A 141 -18.46 -15.16 0.98
C GLU A 141 -16.99 -15.30 1.43
N LEU A 142 -16.40 -14.24 2.00
CA LEU A 142 -15.03 -14.20 2.47
C LEU A 142 -14.93 -14.85 3.86
N GLU A 143 -14.03 -15.81 4.01
CA GLU A 143 -13.64 -16.31 5.32
C GLU A 143 -12.67 -15.34 6.00
N ASP A 144 -12.74 -15.24 7.33
CA ASP A 144 -11.80 -14.42 8.10
C ASP A 144 -10.37 -14.96 7.90
N PHE A 145 -9.41 -14.06 7.72
CA PHE A 145 -8.00 -14.39 7.58
C PHE A 145 -7.13 -13.44 8.40
N TYR A 146 -5.90 -13.86 8.66
CA TYR A 146 -4.89 -13.02 9.31
C TYR A 146 -3.94 -12.44 8.26
N VAL A 147 -3.56 -11.19 8.47
CA VAL A 147 -2.44 -10.55 7.76
C VAL A 147 -1.31 -10.38 8.76
N ALA A 148 -0.13 -10.89 8.42
CA ALA A 148 1.09 -10.68 9.16
C ALA A 148 2.02 -9.79 8.36
N LEU A 149 2.69 -8.86 9.04
CA LEU A 149 3.69 -7.99 8.43
C LEU A 149 4.88 -7.90 9.39
N GLU A 150 6.05 -8.27 8.89
CA GLU A 150 7.33 -7.95 9.49
C GLU A 150 7.87 -6.70 8.78
N TYR A 151 8.24 -5.68 9.55
CA TYR A 151 8.65 -4.40 8.98
C TYR A 151 9.64 -3.67 9.89
N ASP A 152 10.44 -2.81 9.29
CA ASP A 152 11.23 -1.78 9.97
C ASP A 152 10.98 -0.42 9.29
N LEU A 153 10.92 0.64 10.09
CA LEU A 153 10.66 2.00 9.58
C LEU A 153 11.73 2.95 10.10
N SER A 154 12.49 3.53 9.19
CA SER A 154 13.47 4.57 9.49
C SER A 154 13.06 5.87 8.83
N MET A 155 12.42 6.76 9.60
CA MET A 155 11.95 8.07 9.14
C MET A 155 12.59 9.20 9.95
N PRO A 156 12.98 10.33 9.30
CA PRO A 156 13.44 11.49 10.05
C PRO A 156 12.33 12.09 10.94
N ASP A 157 12.72 12.65 12.08
CA ASP A 157 11.80 13.28 13.02
C ASP A 157 10.98 14.41 12.36
N GLY A 158 9.68 14.47 12.69
CA GLY A 158 8.80 15.56 12.26
C GLY A 158 8.16 15.38 10.88
N TYR A 159 8.46 14.28 10.19
CA TYR A 159 7.81 13.93 8.92
C TYR A 159 6.46 13.23 9.20
N PRO A 160 5.35 13.72 8.63
CA PRO A 160 4.06 13.04 8.77
C PRO A 160 4.01 11.79 7.89
N PHE A 161 3.64 10.63 8.46
CA PHE A 161 3.42 9.39 7.72
C PHE A 161 2.56 8.42 8.54
N ASN A 162 2.08 7.36 7.90
CA ASN A 162 1.44 6.23 8.56
C ASN A 162 1.96 4.92 7.96
N LEU A 163 1.80 3.82 8.69
CA LEU A 163 1.84 2.49 8.12
C LEU A 163 0.41 2.00 8.14
N ALA A 164 -0.24 1.94 6.98
CA ALA A 164 -1.62 1.52 6.86
C ALA A 164 -1.75 0.25 6.02
N PHE A 165 -2.69 -0.58 6.44
CA PHE A 165 -3.40 -1.47 5.54
C PHE A 165 -4.63 -0.74 5.03
N GLU A 166 -4.97 -0.87 3.76
CA GLU A 166 -6.27 -0.43 3.26
C GLU A 166 -7.02 -1.55 2.55
N THR A 167 -8.32 -1.40 2.42
CA THR A 167 -9.09 -2.12 1.41
C THR A 167 -10.17 -1.27 0.81
N TRP A 168 -10.43 -1.50 -0.48
CA TRP A 168 -11.62 -0.99 -1.13
C TRP A 168 -12.71 -2.06 -1.20
N LEU A 169 -13.95 -1.63 -0.99
CA LEU A 169 -15.15 -2.43 -1.20
C LEU A 169 -15.90 -1.80 -2.37
N THR A 170 -15.95 -2.48 -3.50
CA THR A 170 -16.59 -1.95 -4.71
C THR A 170 -17.92 -2.64 -4.99
N VAL A 171 -18.88 -1.92 -5.56
CA VAL A 171 -20.18 -2.51 -5.95
C VAL A 171 -20.03 -3.50 -7.10
N ASP A 172 -19.11 -3.24 -8.03
CA ASP A 172 -18.79 -4.13 -9.15
C ASP A 172 -17.46 -4.85 -8.86
N SER A 173 -17.30 -6.08 -9.34
CA SER A 173 -16.03 -6.78 -9.28
C SER A 173 -15.02 -6.23 -10.29
N CYS A 174 -13.73 -6.43 -10.01
CA CYS A 174 -12.61 -6.11 -10.92
C CYS A 174 -12.65 -4.68 -11.47
N ARG A 175 -13.01 -3.73 -10.61
CA ARG A 175 -13.00 -2.32 -10.94
C ARG A 175 -11.57 -1.90 -11.30
N THR A 176 -11.39 -1.06 -12.31
CA THR A 176 -10.05 -0.55 -12.72
C THR A 176 -10.05 0.94 -13.06
N ASN A 177 -11.18 1.62 -12.89
CA ASN A 177 -11.40 3.01 -13.28
C ASN A 177 -11.86 3.89 -12.12
N GLY A 178 -11.37 3.59 -10.92
CA GLY A 178 -11.59 4.33 -9.69
C GLY A 178 -12.82 3.90 -8.90
N VAL A 179 -13.10 4.67 -7.86
CA VAL A 179 -14.16 4.40 -6.88
C VAL A 179 -15.32 5.37 -7.09
N ARG A 180 -16.52 4.98 -6.65
CA ARG A 180 -17.74 5.79 -6.80
C ARG A 180 -18.62 5.72 -5.57
N ALA A 181 -19.66 6.54 -5.54
CA ALA A 181 -20.67 6.49 -4.49
C ALA A 181 -21.25 5.07 -4.35
N GLY A 182 -21.24 4.56 -3.11
CA GLY A 182 -21.63 3.19 -2.77
C GLY A 182 -20.45 2.23 -2.60
N ASP A 183 -19.25 2.61 -3.08
CA ASP A 183 -18.00 1.95 -2.72
C ASP A 183 -17.53 2.47 -1.33
N ALA A 184 -16.65 1.73 -0.67
CA ALA A 184 -16.08 2.12 0.63
C ALA A 184 -14.57 1.89 0.66
N GLU A 185 -13.87 2.74 1.41
CA GLU A 185 -12.47 2.55 1.79
C GLU A 185 -12.43 2.19 3.28
N ILE A 186 -11.62 1.20 3.64
CA ILE A 186 -11.34 0.85 5.03
C ILE A 186 -9.84 0.88 5.19
N MET A 187 -9.33 1.76 6.05
CA MET A 187 -7.92 1.79 6.42
C MET A 187 -7.73 1.32 7.87
N ILE A 188 -6.65 0.58 8.11
CA ILE A 188 -6.17 0.16 9.43
C ILE A 188 -4.75 0.69 9.59
N TRP A 189 -4.59 1.75 10.37
CA TRP A 189 -3.29 2.37 10.61
C TRP A 189 -2.61 1.66 11.79
N LEU A 190 -1.53 0.94 11.52
CA LEU A 190 -0.72 0.23 12.53
C LEU A 190 0.30 1.16 13.21
N PHE A 191 0.74 2.18 12.48
CA PHE A 191 1.59 3.25 12.98
C PHE A 191 1.17 4.58 12.34
N TYR A 192 1.33 5.68 13.07
CA TYR A 192 1.18 7.01 12.48
C TYR A 192 2.00 8.05 13.24
N GLN A 193 2.43 9.08 12.53
CA GLN A 193 3.10 10.26 13.07
C GLN A 193 2.60 11.47 12.31
N GLY A 194 2.19 12.54 13.03
CA GLY A 194 1.82 13.82 12.43
C GLY A 194 0.62 13.78 11.47
N LEU A 195 -0.11 12.66 11.43
CA LEU A 195 -1.29 12.44 10.59
C LEU A 195 -2.52 12.11 11.42
N GLN A 196 -3.69 12.36 10.82
CA GLN A 196 -4.99 12.01 11.38
C GLN A 196 -5.85 11.43 10.25
N PRO A 197 -6.63 10.37 10.50
CA PRO A 197 -7.57 9.86 9.51
C PRO A 197 -8.58 10.93 9.10
N GLY A 198 -9.07 10.85 7.85
CA GLY A 198 -10.10 11.74 7.36
C GLY A 198 -11.43 11.60 8.11
N GLY A 199 -12.19 12.68 8.18
CA GLY A 199 -13.54 12.66 8.76
C GLY A 199 -13.57 12.90 10.26
N THR A 200 -14.42 12.17 10.97
CA THR A 200 -14.65 12.37 12.42
C THR A 200 -14.47 11.08 13.20
N LEU A 201 -13.83 11.18 14.37
CA LEU A 201 -13.78 10.11 15.36
C LEU A 201 -15.20 9.74 15.81
N LEU A 202 -15.55 8.46 15.67
CA LEU A 202 -16.84 7.93 16.10
C LEU A 202 -16.75 7.24 17.45
N ARG A 203 -15.75 6.37 17.61
CA ARG A 203 -15.57 5.52 18.79
C ARG A 203 -14.16 4.94 18.83
N THR A 204 -13.88 4.19 19.88
CA THR A 204 -12.68 3.37 20.02
C THR A 204 -13.12 1.94 20.28
N ASP A 205 -12.62 1.00 19.48
CA ASP A 205 -12.87 -0.43 19.62
C ASP A 205 -11.58 -1.12 20.08
N THR A 206 -11.69 -2.28 20.73
CA THR A 206 -10.53 -3.08 21.14
C THR A 206 -10.37 -4.26 20.20
N ILE A 207 -9.20 -4.36 19.56
CA ILE A 207 -8.90 -5.39 18.56
C ILE A 207 -7.81 -6.31 19.09
N PRO A 208 -8.05 -7.63 19.16
CA PRO A 208 -7.01 -8.60 19.51
C PRO A 208 -6.04 -8.76 18.34
N MET A 209 -4.74 -8.70 18.61
CA MET A 209 -3.69 -8.89 17.59
C MET A 209 -2.41 -9.49 18.18
N TRP A 210 -1.52 -9.94 17.29
CA TRP A 210 -0.22 -10.47 17.67
C TRP A 210 0.87 -9.45 17.34
N ILE A 211 1.61 -9.00 18.35
CA ILE A 211 2.76 -8.11 18.18
C ILE A 211 3.99 -8.82 18.73
N ASN A 212 5.00 -9.05 17.89
CA ASN A 212 6.25 -9.73 18.25
C ASN A 212 6.02 -11.06 18.99
N GLY A 213 5.11 -11.89 18.47
CA GLY A 213 4.76 -13.20 19.02
C GLY A 213 3.92 -13.17 20.31
N ARG A 214 3.36 -12.03 20.70
CA ARG A 214 2.48 -11.90 21.87
C ARG A 214 1.10 -11.39 21.48
N GLN A 215 0.07 -12.08 21.97
CA GLN A 215 -1.30 -11.60 21.83
C GLN A 215 -1.53 -10.39 22.75
N VAL A 216 -2.03 -9.30 22.17
CA VAL A 216 -2.38 -8.05 22.84
C VAL A 216 -3.77 -7.60 22.41
N ASN A 217 -4.38 -6.73 23.22
CA ASN A 217 -5.67 -6.12 22.92
C ASN A 217 -5.44 -4.62 22.77
N GLU A 218 -5.39 -4.15 21.54
CA GLU A 218 -5.05 -2.76 21.24
C GLU A 218 -6.30 -1.91 20.98
N PRO A 219 -6.37 -0.68 21.49
CA PRO A 219 -7.45 0.25 21.17
C PRO A 219 -7.24 0.84 19.77
N PHE A 220 -8.24 0.69 18.91
CA PHE A 220 -8.30 1.32 17.59
C PHE A 220 -9.37 2.40 17.57
N GLU A 221 -8.97 3.61 17.20
CA GLU A 221 -9.93 4.68 16.90
C GLU A 221 -10.63 4.41 15.57
N VAL A 222 -11.96 4.49 15.57
CA VAL A 222 -12.78 4.34 14.37
C VAL A 222 -13.19 5.71 13.87
N TRP A 223 -12.62 6.10 12.75
CA TRP A 223 -12.89 7.34 12.04
C TRP A 223 -13.83 7.09 10.86
N TYR A 224 -14.68 8.07 10.55
CA TYR A 224 -15.60 7.97 9.41
C TYR A 224 -15.67 9.30 8.65
N SER A 225 -15.49 9.20 7.33
CA SER A 225 -15.75 10.28 6.38
C SER A 225 -16.85 9.85 5.42
N PRO A 226 -17.97 10.59 5.31
CA PRO A 226 -19.04 10.26 4.38
C PRO A 226 -18.70 10.61 2.91
N ASN A 227 -17.62 11.36 2.69
CA ASN A 227 -17.22 11.84 1.38
C ASN A 227 -15.78 11.37 1.10
N PHE A 228 -15.65 10.42 0.18
CA PHE A 228 -14.43 10.21 -0.59
C PHE A 228 -14.72 10.59 -2.04
N ALA A 229 -14.16 11.72 -2.46
CA ALA A 229 -14.02 12.16 -3.84
C ALA A 229 -12.83 13.12 -3.92
#